data_AF-A0A8D6XP81-F1
#
_entry.id   AF-A0A8D6XP81-F1
#
_cell.length_a   1.000
_cell.length_b   1.000
_cell.length_c   1.000
_cell.angle_alpha   90.00
_cell.angle_beta   90.00
_cell.angle_gamma   90.00
#
_symmetry.space_group_name_H-M   'P 1'
#
loop_
_entity.id
_entity.type
_entity.pdbx_description
1 polymer ?
#
loop_
_entity_poly.entity_id
_entity_poly.type
_entity_poly.pdbx_seq_one_letter_code
_entity_poly.pdbx_strand_id
1 'polypeptide(L)'
;MVEMADSNAQENLTKDASTAADVFSLPHDQLGKLVDAGAIQEIPEKYSKEIAEQDTEQAALGAQYKGKTYAFPYGIETQVTYYNKSKLNEEDVKSYETITSKAKFGGNLKEVDPYVTAPLFLSVGNTLFGPKGEDPKGTNWGNEAGVNVLKFIAAQKDNKGFVNVDSANMMAKFGDGSVDAFQSGPWDYAAAAKVVGKDNLGIAVYPTVNIGGQDVQQKAFLGVKLYAVNQG
;
A
#
# COMPACT_ATOMS: atom_id res chain seq x y z
N MET A 1 -19.75 -1.12 20.65
CA MET A 1 -18.72 -1.59 19.71
C MET A 1 -17.46 -0.84 20.08
N VAL A 2 -16.47 -1.50 20.66
CA VAL A 2 -15.16 -0.88 20.89
C VAL A 2 -14.42 -1.03 19.57
N GLU A 3 -14.29 0.07 18.84
CA GLU A 3 -13.56 0.13 17.59
C GLU A 3 -12.07 0.02 17.92
N MET A 4 -11.44 -1.10 17.55
CA MET A 4 -9.98 -1.28 17.68
C MET A 4 -9.32 -0.68 16.46
N ALA A 5 -8.25 0.09 16.66
CA ALA A 5 -7.45 0.61 15.55
C ALA A 5 -6.80 -0.55 14.77
N ASP A 6 -7.13 -0.66 13.47
CA ASP A 6 -6.70 -1.72 12.55
C ASP A 6 -5.22 -2.11 12.65
N SER A 7 -4.33 -1.13 12.82
CA SER A 7 -2.88 -1.38 12.82
C SER A 7 -2.41 -2.22 14.02
N ASN A 8 -3.14 -2.17 15.15
CA ASN A 8 -2.74 -2.80 16.41
C ASN A 8 -3.54 -4.07 16.73
N ALA A 9 -4.39 -4.55 15.82
CA ALA A 9 -5.23 -5.73 16.04
C ALA A 9 -4.39 -6.94 16.49
N GLN A 10 -3.28 -7.23 15.79
CA GLN A 10 -2.38 -8.33 16.14
C GLN A 10 -1.82 -8.24 17.56
N GLU A 11 -1.36 -7.07 17.99
CA GLU A 11 -0.75 -6.89 19.32
C GLU A 11 -1.75 -7.04 20.46
N ASN A 12 -3.01 -6.65 20.24
CA ASN A 12 -4.03 -6.71 21.29
C ASN A 12 -4.56 -8.14 21.47
N LEU A 13 -4.79 -8.88 20.38
CA LEU A 13 -5.29 -10.26 20.42
C LEU A 13 -4.28 -11.26 20.98
N THR A 14 -2.99 -11.06 20.69
CA THR A 14 -1.93 -11.97 21.17
C THR A 14 -1.57 -11.77 22.64
N LYS A 15 -1.96 -10.64 23.25
CA LYS A 15 -1.75 -10.37 24.69
C LYS A 15 -2.82 -11.00 25.57
N ASP A 16 -4.09 -10.85 25.22
CA ASP A 16 -5.22 -11.49 25.92
C ASP A 16 -6.45 -11.60 25.01
N ALA A 17 -6.60 -12.76 24.36
CA ALA A 17 -7.70 -13.03 23.45
C ALA A 17 -9.09 -12.97 24.13
N SER A 18 -9.18 -13.14 25.46
CA SER A 18 -10.46 -13.10 26.19
C SER A 18 -11.01 -11.68 26.41
N THR A 19 -10.19 -10.66 26.18
CA THR A 19 -10.57 -9.24 26.28
C THR A 19 -10.81 -8.57 24.92
N ALA A 20 -10.50 -9.28 23.83
CA ALA A 20 -10.68 -8.77 22.48
C ALA A 20 -12.14 -8.92 22.00
N ALA A 21 -12.54 -8.09 21.03
CA ALA A 21 -13.87 -8.19 20.43
C ALA A 21 -14.08 -9.53 19.70
N ASP A 22 -15.32 -10.03 19.67
CA ASP A 22 -15.68 -11.26 18.95
C ASP A 22 -15.39 -11.15 17.44
N VAL A 23 -15.54 -9.94 16.89
CA VAL A 23 -15.23 -9.60 15.50
C VAL A 23 -14.42 -8.31 15.49
N PHE A 24 -13.34 -8.27 14.72
CA PHE A 24 -12.45 -7.12 14.60
C PHE A 24 -11.90 -6.98 13.18
N SER A 25 -11.53 -5.75 12.82
CA SER A 25 -10.91 -5.44 11.53
C SER A 25 -9.38 -5.55 11.59
N LEU A 26 -8.78 -5.95 10.48
CA LEU A 26 -7.33 -6.10 10.33
C LEU A 26 -6.91 -5.96 8.86
N PRO A 27 -5.65 -5.58 8.58
CA PRO A 27 -5.08 -5.73 7.25
C PRO A 27 -4.62 -7.18 7.02
N HIS A 28 -4.74 -7.67 5.78
CA HIS A 28 -4.49 -9.08 5.47
C HIS A 28 -3.08 -9.60 5.76
N ASP A 29 -2.05 -8.74 5.80
CA ASP A 29 -0.68 -9.12 6.12
C ASP A 29 -0.52 -9.63 7.56
N GLN A 30 -1.47 -9.32 8.45
CA GLN A 30 -1.52 -9.83 9.82
C GLN A 30 -2.21 -11.21 9.92
N LEU A 31 -2.94 -11.64 8.89
CA LEU A 31 -3.81 -12.83 8.92
C LEU A 31 -3.02 -14.10 9.28
N GLY A 32 -1.93 -14.39 8.56
CA GLY A 32 -1.18 -15.63 8.73
C GLY A 32 -0.63 -15.81 10.15
N LYS A 33 -0.15 -14.73 10.77
CA LYS A 33 0.35 -14.76 12.16
C LYS A 33 -0.77 -15.04 13.16
N LEU A 34 -1.96 -14.48 12.95
CA LEU A 34 -3.12 -14.72 13.82
C LEU A 34 -3.66 -16.15 13.67
N VAL A 35 -3.65 -16.71 12.45
CA VAL A 35 -3.98 -18.12 12.23
C VAL A 35 -2.96 -19.03 12.92
N ASP A 36 -1.66 -18.79 12.73
CA ASP A 36 -0.61 -19.61 13.35
C ASP A 36 -0.60 -19.51 14.89
N ALA A 37 -1.05 -18.38 15.45
CA ALA A 37 -1.24 -18.20 16.89
C ALA A 37 -2.53 -18.85 17.43
N GLY A 38 -3.42 -19.35 16.56
CA GLY A 38 -4.73 -19.87 16.94
C GLY A 38 -5.69 -18.81 17.48
N ALA A 39 -5.49 -17.54 17.10
CA ALA A 39 -6.25 -16.41 17.62
C ALA A 39 -7.57 -16.16 16.87
N ILE A 40 -7.74 -16.73 15.66
CA ILE A 40 -8.91 -16.52 14.81
C ILE A 40 -9.48 -17.82 14.26
N GLN A 41 -10.79 -17.83 14.03
CA GLN A 41 -11.53 -18.99 13.55
C GLN A 41 -11.46 -19.14 12.03
N GLU A 42 -11.45 -20.39 11.55
CA GLU A 42 -11.70 -20.68 10.13
C GLU A 42 -13.15 -20.35 9.78
N ILE A 43 -13.36 -19.72 8.63
CA ILE A 43 -14.70 -19.39 8.14
C ILE A 43 -15.40 -20.66 7.64
N PRO A 44 -16.64 -20.93 8.07
CA PRO A 44 -17.40 -22.09 7.60
C PRO A 44 -17.49 -22.15 6.06
N GLU A 45 -17.42 -23.36 5.49
CA GLU A 45 -17.36 -23.61 4.04
C GLU A 45 -18.46 -22.90 3.24
N LYS A 46 -19.66 -22.79 3.82
CA LYS A 46 -20.77 -22.03 3.21
C LYS A 46 -20.35 -20.59 2.88
N TYR A 47 -19.78 -19.90 3.87
CA TYR A 47 -19.40 -18.50 3.74
C TYR A 47 -18.10 -18.33 2.93
N SER A 48 -17.18 -19.30 2.99
CA SER A 48 -15.99 -19.26 2.13
C SER A 48 -16.35 -19.36 0.64
N LYS A 49 -17.38 -20.14 0.28
CA LYS A 49 -17.92 -20.19 -1.09
C LYS A 49 -18.56 -18.88 -1.50
N GLU A 50 -19.36 -18.29 -0.61
CA GLU A 50 -19.96 -16.96 -0.86
C GLU A 50 -18.89 -15.90 -1.12
N ILE A 51 -17.81 -15.86 -0.32
CA ILE A 51 -16.66 -14.96 -0.54
C ILE A 51 -16.02 -15.21 -1.90
N ALA A 52 -15.74 -16.46 -2.26
CA ALA A 52 -15.10 -16.79 -3.54
C ALA A 52 -15.98 -16.47 -4.77
N GLU A 53 -17.31 -16.51 -4.62
CA GLU A 53 -18.26 -16.21 -5.70
C GLU A 53 -18.56 -14.71 -5.84
N GLN A 54 -18.56 -13.95 -4.74
CA GLN A 54 -19.02 -12.57 -4.71
C GLN A 54 -17.89 -11.53 -4.71
N ASP A 55 -16.74 -11.87 -4.14
CA ASP A 55 -15.60 -10.95 -4.06
C ASP A 55 -14.67 -11.09 -5.27
N THR A 56 -13.80 -10.09 -5.46
CA THR A 56 -12.72 -10.22 -6.44
C THR A 56 -11.74 -11.30 -6.02
N GLU A 57 -11.03 -11.89 -6.99
CA GLU A 57 -10.00 -12.90 -6.72
C GLU A 57 -8.96 -12.42 -5.70
N GLN A 58 -8.54 -11.15 -5.78
CA GLN A 58 -7.56 -10.56 -4.86
C GLN A 58 -8.11 -10.46 -3.43
N ALA A 59 -9.37 -10.05 -3.26
CA ALA A 59 -10.02 -9.97 -1.96
C ALA A 59 -10.15 -11.36 -1.33
N ALA A 60 -10.64 -12.34 -2.11
CA ALA A 60 -10.76 -13.72 -1.67
C ALA A 60 -9.41 -14.33 -1.29
N LEU A 61 -8.36 -14.11 -2.10
CA LEU A 61 -6.99 -14.56 -1.78
C LEU A 61 -6.43 -13.88 -0.53
N GLY A 62 -6.70 -12.60 -0.33
CA GLY A 62 -6.27 -11.87 0.87
C GLY A 62 -6.90 -12.40 2.17
N ALA A 63 -8.09 -13.01 2.09
CA ALA A 63 -8.74 -13.66 3.23
C ALA A 63 -8.27 -15.11 3.48
N GLN A 64 -7.35 -15.62 2.66
CA GLN A 64 -6.91 -17.01 2.74
C GLN A 64 -5.51 -17.15 3.34
N TYR A 65 -5.32 -18.25 4.06
CA TYR A 65 -4.02 -18.70 4.53
C TYR A 65 -3.97 -20.23 4.52
N LYS A 66 -2.88 -20.83 4.02
CA LYS A 66 -2.71 -22.29 3.91
C LYS A 66 -3.91 -23.00 3.23
N GLY A 67 -4.49 -22.36 2.20
CA GLY A 67 -5.60 -22.90 1.41
C GLY A 67 -6.99 -22.85 2.06
N LYS A 68 -7.14 -22.13 3.18
CA LYS A 68 -8.41 -21.98 3.91
C LYS A 68 -8.74 -20.50 4.10
N THR A 69 -10.03 -20.17 4.25
CA THR A 69 -10.53 -18.81 4.46
C THR A 69 -10.68 -18.52 5.95
N TYR A 70 -10.15 -17.38 6.42
CA TYR A 70 -10.12 -17.03 7.86
C TYR A 70 -10.74 -15.67 8.19
N ALA A 71 -11.19 -14.92 7.17
CA ALA A 71 -11.79 -13.61 7.38
C ALA A 71 -12.75 -13.25 6.23
N PHE A 72 -13.56 -12.22 6.46
CA PHE A 72 -14.43 -11.62 5.46
C PHE A 72 -13.78 -10.36 4.89
N PRO A 73 -13.49 -10.28 3.59
CA PRO A 73 -13.04 -9.05 2.96
C PRO A 73 -14.13 -7.96 3.01
N TYR A 74 -13.72 -6.70 3.20
CA TYR A 74 -14.64 -5.56 3.10
C TYR A 74 -14.08 -4.39 2.30
N GLY A 75 -12.79 -4.44 1.92
CA GLY A 75 -12.18 -3.40 1.11
C GLY A 75 -10.85 -3.84 0.52
N ILE A 76 -10.54 -3.33 -0.67
CA ILE A 76 -9.20 -3.36 -1.23
C ILE A 76 -8.65 -1.93 -1.16
N GLU A 77 -7.47 -1.80 -0.58
CA GLU A 77 -6.75 -0.55 -0.49
C GLU A 77 -5.44 -0.66 -1.26
N THR A 78 -5.23 0.26 -2.18
CA THR A 78 -3.93 0.46 -2.84
C THR A 78 -3.66 1.95 -2.91
N GLN A 79 -2.39 2.29 -2.98
CA GLN A 79 -2.01 3.68 -3.18
C GLN A 79 -2.17 4.08 -4.66
N VAL A 80 -2.46 5.36 -4.87
CA VAL A 80 -2.64 6.01 -6.16
C VAL A 80 -1.83 7.30 -6.20
N THR A 81 -1.62 7.85 -7.39
CA THR A 81 -1.03 9.17 -7.56
C THR A 81 -2.12 10.22 -7.47
N TYR A 82 -2.06 11.09 -6.47
CA TYR A 82 -2.81 12.33 -6.42
C TYR A 82 -2.02 13.44 -7.08
N TYR A 83 -2.65 14.27 -7.90
CA TYR A 83 -1.98 15.38 -8.58
C TYR A 83 -2.89 16.60 -8.75
N ASN A 84 -2.29 17.78 -8.84
CA ASN A 84 -2.99 19.03 -9.10
C ASN A 84 -3.10 19.27 -10.62
N LYS A 85 -4.32 19.20 -11.16
CA LYS A 85 -4.64 19.37 -12.59
C LYS A 85 -4.32 20.76 -13.15
N SER A 86 -4.12 21.75 -12.29
CA SER A 86 -3.62 23.08 -12.73
C SER A 86 -2.13 23.08 -13.08
N LYS A 87 -1.41 21.99 -12.78
CA LYS A 87 0.05 21.84 -12.94
C LYS A 87 0.43 20.70 -13.87
N LEU A 88 -0.31 19.59 -13.79
CA LEU A 88 -0.05 18.37 -14.53
C LEU A 88 -1.32 17.89 -15.22
N ASN A 89 -1.21 17.38 -16.45
CA ASN A 89 -2.31 16.71 -17.14
C ASN A 89 -2.18 15.17 -17.07
N GLU A 90 -3.15 14.46 -17.65
CA GLU A 90 -3.20 13.00 -17.65
C GLU A 90 -2.02 12.32 -18.34
N GLU A 91 -1.39 12.96 -19.34
CA GLU A 91 -0.18 12.44 -19.99
C GLU A 91 1.07 12.68 -19.14
N ASP A 92 1.15 13.82 -18.45
CA ASP A 92 2.29 14.17 -17.61
C ASP A 92 2.49 13.18 -16.46
N VAL A 93 1.38 12.67 -15.91
CA VAL A 93 1.40 11.78 -14.73
C VAL A 93 1.66 10.32 -15.05
N LYS A 94 1.90 9.96 -16.32
CA LYS A 94 2.24 8.59 -16.71
C LYS A 94 3.70 8.24 -16.43
N SER A 95 4.59 9.21 -16.26
CA SER A 95 6.04 9.00 -16.01
C SER A 95 6.52 9.85 -14.85
N TYR A 96 7.21 9.23 -13.90
CA TYR A 96 7.82 9.89 -12.75
C TYR A 96 8.81 10.98 -13.17
N GLU A 97 9.59 10.72 -14.22
CA GLU A 97 10.55 11.65 -14.82
C GLU A 97 9.84 12.86 -15.43
N THR A 98 8.68 12.63 -16.08
CA THR A 98 7.87 13.71 -16.62
C THR A 98 7.30 14.58 -15.50
N ILE A 99 6.75 13.98 -14.45
CA ILE A 99 6.25 14.71 -13.28
C ILE A 99 7.37 15.56 -12.67
N THR A 100 8.52 14.94 -12.36
CA THR A 100 9.62 15.63 -11.65
C THR A 100 10.38 16.63 -12.51
N SER A 101 10.28 16.56 -13.84
CA SER A 101 10.81 17.61 -14.72
C SER A 101 9.89 18.85 -14.81
N LYS A 102 8.58 18.66 -14.67
CA LYS A 102 7.57 19.74 -14.82
C LYS A 102 7.08 20.33 -13.50
N ALA A 103 7.11 19.55 -12.43
CA ALA A 103 6.40 19.82 -11.19
C ALA A 103 7.14 19.22 -9.97
N LYS A 104 6.56 19.40 -8.78
CA LYS A 104 7.08 18.87 -7.51
C LYS A 104 6.36 17.60 -7.10
N PHE A 105 7.09 16.49 -7.08
CA PHE A 105 6.63 15.21 -6.53
C PHE A 105 7.01 15.09 -5.06
N GLY A 106 6.01 14.96 -4.19
CA GLY A 106 6.19 14.78 -2.75
C GLY A 106 6.28 13.31 -2.34
N GLY A 107 7.22 12.97 -1.46
CA GLY A 107 7.30 11.66 -0.83
C GLY A 107 8.20 11.63 0.40
N ASN A 108 8.12 10.56 1.21
CA ASN A 108 8.92 10.43 2.43
C ASN A 108 10.00 9.34 2.32
N LEU A 109 11.13 9.66 1.69
CA LEU A 109 12.27 8.74 1.63
C LEU A 109 13.14 8.77 2.89
N LYS A 110 12.91 9.72 3.83
CA LYS A 110 13.73 9.85 5.05
C LYS A 110 13.30 8.88 6.16
N GLU A 111 12.03 8.53 6.20
CA GLU A 111 11.47 7.59 7.16
C GLU A 111 11.90 6.14 6.89
N VAL A 112 12.35 5.86 5.65
CA VAL A 112 12.75 4.52 5.21
C VAL A 112 11.62 3.49 5.44
N ASP A 113 10.38 3.93 5.20
CA ASP A 113 9.20 3.09 5.34
C ASP A 113 9.22 1.95 4.30
N PRO A 114 9.29 0.67 4.73
CA PRO A 114 9.25 -0.47 3.81
C PRO A 114 7.93 -0.58 3.04
N TYR A 115 6.82 -0.06 3.56
CA TYR A 115 5.54 -0.06 2.85
C TYR A 115 5.61 0.76 1.55
N VAL A 116 6.39 1.85 1.57
CA VAL A 116 6.61 2.72 0.41
C VAL A 116 7.77 2.23 -0.46
N THR A 117 8.86 1.75 0.15
CA THR A 117 10.10 1.44 -0.57
C THR A 117 10.18 0.02 -1.13
N ALA A 118 9.60 -0.99 -0.47
CA ALA A 118 9.64 -2.37 -0.94
C ALA A 118 8.96 -2.58 -2.32
N PRO A 119 7.83 -1.94 -2.65
CA PRO A 119 7.22 -2.06 -3.97
C PRO A 119 8.12 -1.63 -5.14
N LEU A 120 9.11 -0.75 -4.92
CA LEU A 120 10.10 -0.41 -5.95
C LEU A 120 10.96 -1.63 -6.34
N PHE A 121 11.32 -2.48 -5.38
CA PHE A 121 11.99 -3.74 -5.67
C PHE A 121 11.09 -4.67 -6.49
N LEU A 122 9.80 -4.76 -6.15
CA LEU A 122 8.84 -5.55 -6.91
C LEU A 122 8.64 -5.03 -8.34
N SER A 123 8.84 -3.73 -8.55
CA SER A 123 8.70 -3.06 -9.86
C SER A 123 9.77 -3.53 -10.85
N VAL A 124 10.96 -3.88 -10.37
CA VAL A 124 12.08 -4.39 -11.18
C VAL A 124 12.14 -5.93 -11.24
N GLY A 125 11.02 -6.59 -10.93
CA GLY A 125 10.91 -8.05 -11.03
C GLY A 125 11.48 -8.84 -9.84
N ASN A 126 11.92 -8.17 -8.78
CA ASN A 126 12.27 -8.87 -7.54
C ASN A 126 11.01 -9.40 -6.84
N THR A 127 11.20 -10.42 -6.03
CA THR A 127 10.16 -11.08 -5.24
C THR A 127 10.33 -10.79 -3.76
N LEU A 128 9.22 -10.70 -3.04
CA LEU A 128 9.15 -10.71 -1.58
C LEU A 128 8.47 -12.03 -1.20
N PHE A 129 9.19 -12.89 -0.47
CA PHE A 129 8.75 -14.24 -0.15
C PHE A 129 8.41 -15.14 -1.36
N GLY A 130 9.17 -14.99 -2.44
CA GLY A 130 9.01 -15.78 -3.67
C GLY A 130 7.84 -15.30 -4.55
N PRO A 131 7.56 -15.99 -5.68
CA PRO A 131 6.56 -15.54 -6.65
C PRO A 131 5.13 -15.47 -6.11
N LYS A 132 4.84 -16.20 -5.03
CA LYS A 132 3.52 -16.29 -4.40
C LYS A 132 3.42 -15.57 -3.05
N GLY A 133 4.52 -15.02 -2.52
CA GLY A 133 4.52 -14.36 -1.21
C GLY A 133 4.53 -15.30 0.00
N GLU A 134 4.84 -16.58 -0.18
CA GLU A 134 4.69 -17.62 0.85
C GLU A 134 6.00 -18.31 1.28
N ASP A 135 7.12 -18.06 0.60
CA ASP A 135 8.42 -18.67 0.92
C ASP A 135 9.29 -17.71 1.74
N PRO A 136 9.55 -17.95 3.03
CA PRO A 136 10.42 -17.11 3.85
C PRO A 136 11.83 -16.90 3.30
N LYS A 137 12.31 -17.78 2.41
CA LYS A 137 13.62 -17.69 1.74
C LYS A 137 13.55 -17.17 0.30
N GLY A 138 12.35 -16.84 -0.19
CA GLY A 138 12.10 -16.46 -1.59
C GLY A 138 12.34 -14.99 -1.91
N THR A 139 12.84 -14.19 -0.97
CA THR A 139 13.18 -12.78 -1.23
C THR A 139 14.54 -12.67 -1.94
N ASN A 140 14.58 -12.01 -3.10
CA ASN A 140 15.75 -12.01 -3.98
C ASN A 140 16.38 -10.62 -4.23
N TRP A 141 16.24 -9.68 -3.30
CA TRP A 141 16.58 -8.26 -3.51
C TRP A 141 18.08 -7.98 -3.64
N GLY A 142 18.95 -8.89 -3.19
CA GLY A 142 20.40 -8.77 -3.22
C GLY A 142 21.02 -9.02 -4.59
N ASN A 143 20.52 -8.35 -5.63
CA ASN A 143 20.95 -8.51 -7.02
C ASN A 143 21.13 -7.14 -7.72
N GLU A 144 21.53 -7.14 -8.99
CA GLU A 144 21.77 -5.91 -9.75
C GLU A 144 20.52 -5.02 -9.86
N ALA A 145 19.34 -5.62 -10.06
CA ALA A 145 18.08 -4.88 -10.12
C ALA A 145 17.77 -4.17 -8.79
N GLY A 146 17.98 -4.86 -7.65
CA GLY A 146 17.84 -4.26 -6.32
C GLY A 146 18.86 -3.13 -6.05
N VAL A 147 20.09 -3.28 -6.53
CA VAL A 147 21.09 -2.19 -6.49
C VAL A 147 20.61 -0.98 -7.30
N ASN A 148 19.99 -1.20 -8.46
CA ASN A 148 19.45 -0.11 -9.28
C ASN A 148 18.28 0.61 -8.60
N VAL A 149 17.45 -0.08 -7.82
CA VAL A 149 16.42 0.55 -6.98
C VAL A 149 17.06 1.46 -5.92
N LEU A 150 18.09 0.99 -5.23
CA LEU A 150 18.79 1.81 -4.22
C LEU A 150 19.47 3.03 -4.85
N LYS A 151 20.06 2.89 -6.05
CA LYS A 151 20.60 4.01 -6.82
C LYS A 151 19.51 5.01 -7.21
N PHE A 152 18.34 4.53 -7.65
CA PHE A 152 17.19 5.40 -7.93
C PHE A 152 16.76 6.19 -6.69
N ILE A 153 16.62 5.54 -5.52
CA ILE A 153 16.29 6.21 -4.26
C ILE A 153 17.35 7.27 -3.90
N ALA A 154 18.63 6.91 -3.99
CA ALA A 154 19.74 7.82 -3.69
C ALA A 154 19.74 9.05 -4.62
N ALA A 155 19.44 8.87 -5.90
CA ALA A 155 19.39 9.95 -6.89
C ALA A 155 18.31 11.01 -6.58
N GLN A 156 17.26 10.67 -5.80
CA GLN A 156 16.21 11.63 -5.44
C GLN A 156 16.73 12.77 -4.55
N LYS A 157 17.89 12.59 -3.90
CA LYS A 157 18.55 13.66 -3.16
C LYS A 157 18.91 14.86 -4.05
N ASP A 158 19.27 14.60 -5.31
CA ASP A 158 19.70 15.62 -6.27
C ASP A 158 18.61 15.96 -7.30
N ASN A 159 17.47 15.25 -7.24
CA ASN A 159 16.31 15.52 -8.09
C ASN A 159 15.56 16.78 -7.61
N LYS A 160 15.71 17.88 -8.35
CA LYS A 160 15.03 19.15 -8.03
C LYS A 160 13.50 19.06 -8.08
N GLY A 161 12.95 18.08 -8.79
CA GLY A 161 11.52 17.81 -8.84
C GLY A 161 11.00 16.98 -7.67
N PHE A 162 11.87 16.36 -6.88
CA PHE A 162 11.48 15.61 -5.70
C PHE A 162 11.51 16.49 -4.46
N VAL A 163 10.46 16.41 -3.64
CA VAL A 163 10.36 17.11 -2.36
C VAL A 163 10.16 16.08 -1.27
N ASN A 164 11.10 16.04 -0.33
CA ASN A 164 10.99 15.15 0.81
C ASN A 164 10.04 15.75 1.86
N VAL A 165 8.93 15.08 2.12
CA VAL A 165 7.82 15.57 2.94
C VAL A 165 7.31 14.44 3.82
N ASP A 166 7.20 14.67 5.12
CA ASP A 166 6.56 13.72 6.05
C ASP A 166 5.03 13.72 5.89
N SER A 167 4.39 12.67 6.39
CA SER A 167 2.93 12.50 6.30
C SER A 167 2.15 13.66 6.93
N ALA A 168 2.64 14.21 8.06
CA ALA A 168 1.98 15.30 8.77
C ALA A 168 1.93 16.61 7.96
N ASN A 169 2.91 16.84 7.09
CA ASN A 169 3.04 18.06 6.29
C ASN A 169 2.53 17.91 4.84
N MET A 170 2.24 16.69 4.38
CA MET A 170 1.90 16.42 2.97
C MET A 170 0.71 17.26 2.47
N MET A 171 -0.41 17.26 3.22
CA MET A 171 -1.60 17.99 2.80
C MET A 171 -1.40 19.51 2.79
N ALA A 172 -0.62 20.05 3.74
CA ALA A 172 -0.32 21.48 3.76
C ALA A 172 0.49 21.89 2.53
N LYS A 173 1.53 21.10 2.18
CA LYS A 173 2.39 21.37 1.01
C LYS A 173 1.68 21.12 -0.32
N PHE A 174 0.75 20.19 -0.36
CA PHE A 174 -0.09 20.00 -1.53
C PHE A 174 -1.06 21.19 -1.74
N GLY A 175 -1.61 21.72 -0.63
CA GLY A 175 -2.46 22.91 -0.66
C GLY A 175 -1.75 24.21 -1.01
N ASP A 176 -0.50 24.40 -0.57
CA ASP A 176 0.28 25.62 -0.84
C ASP A 176 1.05 25.59 -2.17
N GLY A 177 1.05 24.45 -2.88
CA GLY A 177 1.72 24.26 -4.17
C GLY A 177 3.23 23.98 -4.07
N SER A 178 3.76 23.71 -2.88
CA SER A 178 5.12 23.18 -2.70
C SER A 178 5.24 21.72 -3.17
N VAL A 179 4.12 21.01 -3.24
CA VAL A 179 3.95 19.67 -3.83
C VAL A 179 2.80 19.73 -4.83
N ASP A 180 3.02 19.21 -6.03
CA ASP A 180 2.03 19.19 -7.12
C ASP A 180 1.49 17.78 -7.39
N ALA A 181 2.22 16.74 -6.99
CA ALA A 181 1.80 15.35 -7.03
C ALA A 181 2.41 14.56 -5.87
N PHE A 182 1.70 13.56 -5.37
CA PHE A 182 2.18 12.67 -4.32
C PHE A 182 1.46 11.32 -4.40
N GLN A 183 1.96 10.34 -3.67
CA GLN A 183 1.39 9.00 -3.59
C GLN A 183 0.77 8.77 -2.22
N SER A 184 -0.48 8.33 -2.19
CA SER A 184 -1.18 7.94 -0.97
C SER A 184 -2.39 7.04 -1.29
N GLY A 185 -3.07 6.56 -0.27
CA GLY A 185 -4.28 5.74 -0.39
C GLY A 185 -5.58 6.55 -0.29
N PRO A 186 -6.74 5.86 -0.39
CA PRO A 186 -8.05 6.48 -0.40
C PRO A 186 -8.37 7.29 0.87
N TRP A 187 -7.69 7.02 1.99
CA TRP A 187 -7.83 7.75 3.24
C TRP A 187 -7.51 9.25 3.13
N ASP A 188 -6.62 9.66 2.22
CA ASP A 188 -6.24 11.06 2.01
C ASP A 188 -7.10 11.80 0.98
N TYR A 189 -8.00 11.10 0.28
CA TYR A 189 -8.82 11.69 -0.79
C TYR A 189 -9.57 12.96 -0.34
N ALA A 190 -10.26 12.88 0.80
CA ALA A 190 -11.07 13.98 1.30
C ALA A 190 -10.22 15.20 1.68
N ALA A 191 -9.05 14.96 2.29
CA ALA A 191 -8.11 16.02 2.65
C ALA A 191 -7.49 16.66 1.42
N ALA A 192 -7.04 15.85 0.44
CA ALA A 192 -6.50 16.33 -0.83
C ALA A 192 -7.53 17.19 -1.58
N ALA A 193 -8.77 16.71 -1.71
CA ALA A 193 -9.85 17.43 -2.38
C ALA A 193 -10.18 18.76 -1.69
N LYS A 194 -10.04 18.84 -0.36
CA LYS A 194 -10.26 20.06 0.41
C LYS A 194 -9.18 21.11 0.13
N VAL A 195 -7.91 20.72 0.03
CA VAL A 195 -6.79 21.66 -0.05
C VAL A 195 -6.54 22.20 -1.46
N VAL A 196 -6.80 21.42 -2.53
CA VAL A 196 -6.64 21.90 -3.92
C VAL A 196 -7.96 22.16 -4.65
N GLY A 197 -9.08 21.69 -4.08
CA GLY A 197 -10.40 21.72 -4.72
C GLY A 197 -10.66 20.49 -5.59
N LYS A 198 -11.88 19.95 -5.53
CA LYS A 198 -12.29 18.74 -6.27
C LYS A 198 -12.04 18.85 -7.78
N ASP A 199 -12.28 20.03 -8.36
CA ASP A 199 -12.11 20.26 -9.80
C ASP A 199 -10.64 20.27 -10.23
N ASN A 200 -9.72 20.54 -9.31
CA ASN A 200 -8.27 20.50 -9.55
C ASN A 200 -7.62 19.18 -9.10
N LEU A 201 -8.30 18.35 -8.31
CA LEU A 201 -7.74 17.06 -7.90
C LEU A 201 -7.82 16.06 -9.06
N GLY A 202 -6.66 15.58 -9.47
CA GLY A 202 -6.50 14.43 -10.35
C GLY A 202 -6.09 13.19 -9.55
N ILE A 203 -6.50 12.02 -10.04
CA ILE A 203 -6.12 10.72 -9.49
C ILE A 203 -5.68 9.85 -10.67
N ALA A 204 -4.53 9.19 -10.55
CA ALA A 204 -4.00 8.29 -11.55
C ALA A 204 -3.41 7.04 -10.89
N VAL A 205 -3.22 5.98 -11.67
CA VAL A 205 -2.33 4.89 -11.28
C VAL A 205 -0.92 5.44 -11.01
N TYR A 206 -0.09 4.66 -10.32
CA TYR A 206 1.32 5.02 -10.19
C TYR A 206 1.96 5.16 -11.57
N PRO A 207 2.89 6.12 -11.76
CA PRO A 207 3.55 6.30 -13.03
C PRO A 207 4.50 5.14 -13.35
N THR A 208 4.98 5.08 -14.59
CA THR A 208 6.24 4.41 -14.86
C THR A 208 7.40 5.17 -14.23
N VAL A 209 8.48 4.46 -13.96
CA VAL A 209 9.71 5.02 -13.38
C VAL A 209 10.91 4.37 -14.05
N ASN A 210 11.94 5.16 -14.33
CA ASN A 210 13.19 4.67 -14.88
C ASN A 210 14.11 4.17 -13.76
N ILE A 211 14.33 2.86 -13.70
CA ILE A 211 15.22 2.24 -12.72
C ILE A 211 16.28 1.43 -13.47
N GLY A 212 17.55 1.85 -13.34
CA GLY A 212 18.65 1.16 -14.03
C GLY A 212 18.61 1.27 -15.55
N GLY A 213 18.01 2.34 -16.10
CA GLY A 213 17.88 2.54 -17.54
C GLY A 213 16.68 1.86 -18.18
N GLN A 214 15.79 1.26 -17.38
CA GLN A 214 14.55 0.64 -17.87
C GLN A 214 13.33 1.34 -17.27
N ASP A 215 12.36 1.68 -18.11
CA ASP A 215 11.06 2.16 -17.68
C ASP A 215 10.22 0.97 -17.21
N VAL A 216 9.88 0.96 -15.92
CA VAL A 216 9.05 -0.07 -15.31
C VAL A 216 7.80 0.55 -14.71
N GLN A 217 6.68 -0.18 -14.70
CA GLN A 217 5.50 0.22 -13.95
C GLN A 217 5.84 0.23 -12.46
N GLN A 218 5.76 1.39 -11.81
CA GLN A 218 5.92 1.46 -10.36
C GLN A 218 4.74 0.72 -9.71
N LYS A 219 5.05 -0.23 -8.83
CA LYS A 219 4.08 -1.01 -8.07
C LYS A 219 3.80 -0.33 -6.72
N ALA A 220 2.61 -0.60 -6.19
CA ALA A 220 2.26 -0.40 -4.79
C ALA A 220 1.89 -1.76 -4.19
N PHE A 221 1.87 -1.86 -2.87
CA PHE A 221 1.19 -2.98 -2.23
C PHE A 221 -0.32 -2.84 -2.42
N LEU A 222 -0.97 -3.97 -2.65
CA LEU A 222 -2.41 -4.11 -2.56
C LEU A 222 -2.72 -4.73 -1.20
N GLY A 223 -3.44 -3.99 -0.37
CA GLY A 223 -3.96 -4.45 0.91
C GLY A 223 -5.39 -4.92 0.77
N VAL A 224 -5.74 -6.05 1.37
CA VAL A 224 -7.12 -6.43 1.62
C VAL A 224 -7.44 -6.14 3.08
N LYS A 225 -8.54 -5.42 3.31
CA LYS A 225 -9.10 -5.14 4.62
C LYS A 225 -10.10 -6.22 4.98
N LEU A 226 -9.96 -6.77 6.17
CA LEU A 226 -10.62 -8.01 6.59
C LEU A 226 -11.37 -7.80 7.91
N TYR A 227 -12.47 -8.51 8.09
CA TYR A 227 -13.06 -8.80 9.41
C TYR A 227 -12.77 -10.25 9.79
N ALA A 228 -12.09 -10.47 10.91
CA ALA A 228 -11.84 -11.81 11.45
C ALA A 228 -12.68 -12.07 12.71
N VAL A 229 -12.97 -13.34 12.96
CA VAL A 229 -13.70 -13.82 14.14
C VAL A 229 -12.70 -14.35 15.15
N ASN A 230 -12.76 -13.84 16.38
CA ASN A 230 -11.91 -14.26 17.49
C ASN A 230 -12.20 -15.73 17.85
N GLN A 231 -11.16 -16.51 18.13
CA GLN A 231 -11.28 -17.91 18.58
C GLN A 231 -11.73 -18.03 20.06
N GLY A 232 -11.57 -16.96 20.84
CA GLY A 232 -11.84 -16.87 22.28
C GLY A 232 -13.28 -17.14 22.72
#